data_AF-A0A1A8UYY8-F1
#
_entry.id   AF-A0A1A8UYY8-F1
#
_cell.length_a   1.000
_cell.length_b   1.000
_cell.length_c   1.000
_cell.angle_alpha   90.00
_cell.angle_beta   90.00
_cell.angle_gamma   90.00
#
_symmetry.space_group_name_H-M   'P 1'
#
loop_
_entity.id
_entity.type
_entity.pdbx_description
1 polymer ?
#
loop_
_entity_poly.entity_id
_entity_poly.type
_entity_poly.pdbx_seq_one_letter_code
_entity_poly.pdbx_strand_id
1 'polypeptide(L)'
;MAAPRTVDGVEGGCGESGSVLALSSSDTRPRFGTRFLTDPRQVFQHNAWDNVEWTDEQEEAAKKKVSENNQPLPPEKQEEYDSLASEYWNEFYTIHENRFFKDRHWLFTEFPELAPHCSLNHESHPNARGTDCSQRSSLDEKQWQESAALPHDSCDFPGSSATYRILEVGCGVGNTVFPILKTNNDTGLFVYCCDFSSTAVELVKTNPEYDSQRCFAFVHDLSDAEANYPVPDGSLDVIVLIFVLSALHPSKMLTSICRLARLLKPGGVMLLRDYGRYDMAQLRFKKGRCLSENFYVRGDGTRVYFFTQDELHELFVEAGLEKVQNLVDRRLQVNRGKQLTMYRVWIQCKYRKPS
;
A
#
# COMPACT_ATOMS: atom_id res chain seq x y z
N MET A 1 -13.83 26.57 -12.75
CA MET A 1 -14.81 27.62 -12.43
C MET A 1 -14.95 27.68 -10.91
N ALA A 2 -14.47 28.78 -10.34
CA ALA A 2 -14.36 29.00 -8.90
C ALA A 2 -15.70 29.44 -8.28
N ALA A 3 -15.92 29.08 -7.01
CA ALA A 3 -16.99 29.61 -6.16
C ALA A 3 -16.39 30.07 -4.82
N PRO A 4 -16.98 31.09 -4.15
CA PRO A 4 -16.22 32.03 -3.31
C PRO A 4 -16.30 31.72 -1.80
N ARG A 5 -15.35 32.34 -1.08
CA ARG A 5 -15.22 32.42 0.37
C ARG A 5 -16.29 33.32 0.99
N THR A 6 -16.73 33.01 2.20
CA THR A 6 -17.39 33.93 3.13
C THR A 6 -16.65 33.93 4.47
N VAL A 7 -16.55 35.11 5.07
CA VAL A 7 -15.77 35.44 6.27
C VAL A 7 -16.72 36.03 7.33
N ASP A 8 -16.53 35.54 8.56
CA ASP A 8 -16.74 36.05 9.93
C ASP A 8 -18.02 36.76 10.44
N GLY A 9 -18.34 36.39 11.69
CA GLY A 9 -19.10 37.16 12.68
C GLY A 9 -18.89 36.58 14.10
N VAL A 10 -18.41 37.43 15.02
CA VAL A 10 -17.96 37.14 16.42
C VAL A 10 -18.99 37.65 17.45
N GLU A 11 -18.81 37.21 18.70
CA GLU A 11 -19.40 37.62 20.02
C GLU A 11 -20.53 36.68 20.52
N GLY A 12 -20.59 36.20 21.77
CA GLY A 12 -19.84 36.41 23.00
C GLY A 12 -20.79 36.13 24.18
N GLY A 13 -20.41 35.31 25.18
CA GLY A 13 -21.25 35.07 26.37
C GLY A 13 -20.76 33.92 27.26
N CYS A 14 -20.40 34.25 28.51
CA CYS A 14 -19.84 33.36 29.53
C CYS A 14 -20.87 33.05 30.63
N GLY A 15 -20.82 31.83 31.19
CA GLY A 15 -21.32 31.50 32.54
C GLY A 15 -22.50 30.53 32.61
N GLU A 16 -22.26 29.26 32.96
CA GLU A 16 -22.54 28.71 34.30
C GLU A 16 -22.36 27.18 34.35
N SER A 17 -21.91 26.74 35.53
CA SER A 17 -21.46 25.41 35.90
C SER A 17 -22.63 24.43 36.07
N GLY A 18 -22.58 23.30 35.38
CA GLY A 18 -23.56 22.22 35.53
C GLY A 18 -22.99 20.85 35.19
N SER A 19 -22.66 20.08 36.23
CA SER A 19 -22.67 18.60 36.32
C SER A 19 -22.73 17.83 34.98
N VAL A 20 -21.57 17.39 34.47
CA VAL A 20 -21.51 16.45 33.34
C VAL A 20 -21.69 15.03 33.87
N LEU A 21 -22.92 14.53 33.79
CA LEU A 21 -23.25 13.11 33.90
C LEU A 21 -22.62 12.36 32.72
N ALA A 22 -22.02 11.22 33.03
CA ALA A 22 -21.37 10.32 32.11
C ALA A 22 -22.31 9.89 30.96
N LEU A 23 -21.93 10.23 29.73
CA LEU A 23 -22.44 9.61 28.51
C LEU A 23 -21.33 8.73 27.94
N SER A 24 -21.44 7.44 28.22
CA SER A 24 -20.72 6.39 27.50
C SER A 24 -21.26 6.34 26.07
N SER A 25 -20.61 6.99 25.12
CA SER A 25 -20.78 6.68 23.70
C SER A 25 -19.61 5.80 23.25
N SER A 26 -19.89 4.51 23.10
CA SER A 26 -19.08 3.59 22.33
C SER A 26 -19.14 3.99 20.86
N ASP A 27 -18.41 5.03 20.47
CA ASP A 27 -18.35 5.53 19.08
C ASP A 27 -17.14 4.94 18.33
N THR A 28 -16.94 3.63 18.49
CA THR A 28 -16.01 2.89 17.64
C THR A 28 -16.65 2.74 16.27
N ARG A 29 -16.06 3.37 15.24
CA ARG A 29 -16.47 3.17 13.85
C ARG A 29 -16.64 1.66 13.59
N PRO A 30 -17.75 1.23 12.97
CA PRO A 30 -17.95 -0.18 12.64
C PRO A 30 -16.74 -0.68 11.83
N ARG A 31 -16.21 -1.85 12.19
CA ARG A 31 -15.19 -2.54 11.39
C ARG A 31 -15.74 -2.76 9.98
N PHE A 32 -14.89 -2.63 8.96
CA PHE A 32 -15.24 -2.91 7.57
C PHE A 32 -15.77 -4.34 7.41
N GLY A 33 -16.68 -4.55 6.45
CA GLY A 33 -17.28 -5.86 6.18
C GLY A 33 -18.56 -6.17 6.98
N THR A 34 -19.24 -5.15 7.50
CA THR A 34 -20.45 -5.31 8.33
C THR A 34 -21.71 -4.71 7.71
N ARG A 35 -21.59 -3.91 6.63
CA ARG A 35 -22.73 -3.20 6.03
C ARG A 35 -23.12 -3.82 4.70
N PHE A 36 -24.05 -4.77 4.74
CA PHE A 36 -24.53 -5.48 3.55
C PHE A 36 -25.82 -4.83 3.02
N LEU A 37 -25.87 -4.53 1.73
CA LEU A 37 -27.09 -4.00 1.10
C LEU A 37 -28.05 -5.16 0.80
N THR A 38 -29.01 -5.40 1.68
CA THR A 38 -30.01 -6.47 1.51
C THR A 38 -31.30 -6.00 0.84
N ASP A 39 -31.61 -4.71 0.93
CA ASP A 39 -32.77 -4.08 0.27
C ASP A 39 -32.29 -2.92 -0.62
N PRO A 40 -32.40 -3.04 -1.96
CA PRO A 40 -31.94 -2.00 -2.90
C PRO A 40 -32.55 -0.62 -2.65
N ARG A 41 -33.74 -0.53 -2.04
CA ARG A 41 -34.39 0.75 -1.71
C ARG A 41 -33.65 1.53 -0.63
N GLN A 42 -32.78 0.86 0.12
CA GLN A 42 -32.05 1.44 1.25
C GLN A 42 -30.68 1.98 0.86
N VAL A 43 -30.30 1.94 -0.43
CA VAL A 43 -28.96 2.26 -0.93
C VAL A 43 -28.38 3.59 -0.40
N PHE A 44 -29.21 4.60 -0.10
CA PHE A 44 -28.78 5.90 0.41
C PHE A 44 -28.69 6.02 1.95
N GLN A 45 -29.00 4.97 2.71
CA GLN A 45 -28.95 4.98 4.18
C GLN A 45 -27.52 5.04 4.75
N HIS A 46 -26.55 4.45 4.06
CA HIS A 46 -25.12 4.53 4.38
C HIS A 46 -24.35 5.25 3.26
N ASN A 47 -23.08 5.61 3.49
CA ASN A 47 -22.23 6.21 2.45
C ASN A 47 -21.51 5.14 1.62
N ALA A 48 -21.45 3.92 2.14
CA ALA A 48 -20.89 2.76 1.46
C ALA A 48 -21.52 1.47 1.98
N TRP A 49 -21.60 0.47 1.10
CA TRP A 49 -21.98 -0.90 1.37
C TRP A 49 -20.84 -1.83 0.98
N ASP A 50 -20.62 -2.86 1.80
CA ASP A 50 -19.53 -3.81 1.71
C ASP A 50 -20.02 -5.11 1.02
N ASN A 51 -19.10 -5.84 0.36
CA ASN A 51 -19.34 -7.14 -0.28
C ASN A 51 -20.54 -7.16 -1.25
N VAL A 52 -20.62 -6.13 -2.11
CA VAL A 52 -21.72 -6.04 -3.07
C VAL A 52 -21.49 -7.01 -4.22
N GLU A 53 -22.36 -8.00 -4.32
CA GLU A 53 -22.41 -8.93 -5.44
C GLU A 53 -23.01 -8.24 -6.68
N TRP A 54 -22.45 -8.56 -7.83
CA TRP A 54 -22.96 -8.08 -9.11
C TRP A 54 -23.85 -9.16 -9.71
N THR A 55 -24.90 -8.76 -10.41
CA THR A 55 -25.64 -9.69 -11.26
C THR A 55 -24.83 -10.05 -12.50
N ASP A 56 -25.15 -11.18 -13.13
CA ASP A 56 -24.51 -11.61 -14.37
C ASP A 56 -24.62 -10.53 -15.46
N GLU A 57 -25.74 -9.81 -15.54
CA GLU A 57 -25.91 -8.73 -16.51
C GLU A 57 -25.00 -7.54 -16.23
N GLN A 58 -24.75 -7.21 -14.95
CA GLN A 58 -23.81 -6.14 -14.59
C GLN A 58 -22.38 -6.53 -14.95
N GLU A 59 -22.00 -7.79 -14.74
CA GLU A 59 -20.68 -8.29 -15.10
C GLU A 59 -20.47 -8.31 -16.62
N GLU A 60 -21.45 -8.81 -17.39
CA GLU A 60 -21.39 -8.81 -18.85
C GLU A 60 -21.36 -7.38 -19.43
N ALA A 61 -22.13 -6.44 -18.84
CA ALA A 61 -22.07 -5.03 -19.23
C ALA A 61 -20.68 -4.42 -18.97
N ALA A 62 -20.05 -4.76 -17.85
CA ALA A 62 -18.70 -4.31 -17.53
C ALA A 62 -17.64 -4.90 -18.47
N LYS A 63 -17.71 -6.21 -18.77
CA LYS A 63 -16.86 -6.89 -19.76
C LYS A 63 -16.94 -6.21 -21.11
N LYS A 64 -18.17 -5.98 -21.61
CA LYS A 64 -18.40 -5.27 -22.87
C LYS A 64 -17.78 -3.88 -22.85
N LYS A 65 -17.95 -3.13 -21.75
CA LYS A 65 -17.41 -1.78 -21.62
C LYS A 65 -15.88 -1.75 -21.62
N VAL A 66 -15.23 -2.70 -20.94
CA VAL A 66 -13.76 -2.82 -20.96
C VAL A 66 -13.27 -3.16 -22.37
N SER A 67 -13.93 -4.08 -23.06
CA SER A 67 -13.60 -4.41 -24.46
C SER A 67 -13.71 -3.19 -25.39
N GLU A 68 -14.76 -2.37 -25.23
CA GLU A 68 -14.91 -1.10 -25.97
C GLU A 68 -13.80 -0.09 -25.66
N ASN A 69 -13.33 -0.06 -24.41
CA ASN A 69 -12.28 0.86 -23.94
C ASN A 69 -10.88 0.39 -24.34
N ASN A 70 -10.67 -0.90 -24.60
CA ASN A 70 -9.40 -1.50 -25.00
C ASN A 70 -9.06 -1.23 -26.47
N GLN A 71 -8.87 0.06 -26.78
CA GLN A 71 -8.42 0.56 -28.08
C GLN A 71 -7.10 1.31 -27.90
N PRO A 72 -5.94 0.62 -28.01
CA PRO A 72 -4.64 1.21 -27.74
C PRO A 72 -4.37 2.46 -28.58
N LEU A 73 -3.72 3.45 -27.96
CA LEU A 73 -3.18 4.62 -28.63
C LEU A 73 -2.07 4.22 -29.63
N PRO A 74 -1.75 5.07 -30.61
CA PRO A 74 -0.58 4.87 -31.48
C PRO A 74 0.70 4.69 -30.66
N PRO A 75 1.68 3.88 -31.10
CA PRO A 75 2.91 3.61 -30.36
C PRO A 75 3.67 4.86 -29.94
N GLU A 76 3.69 5.90 -30.77
CA GLU A 76 4.38 7.16 -30.47
C GLU A 76 3.78 7.85 -29.24
N LYS A 77 2.45 7.77 -29.09
CA LYS A 77 1.74 8.30 -27.91
C LYS A 77 1.97 7.44 -26.68
N GLN A 78 2.10 6.12 -26.83
CA GLN A 78 2.42 5.23 -25.71
C GLN A 78 3.83 5.54 -25.17
N GLU A 79 4.81 5.72 -26.05
CA GLU A 79 6.19 6.07 -25.71
C GLU A 79 6.29 7.47 -25.08
N GLU A 80 5.54 8.45 -25.58
CA GLU A 80 5.41 9.78 -24.97
C GLU A 80 4.92 9.68 -23.51
N TYR A 81 3.85 8.91 -23.26
CA TYR A 81 3.34 8.72 -21.90
C TYR A 81 4.28 7.91 -20.99
N ASP A 82 5.12 7.05 -21.55
CA ASP A 82 6.11 6.30 -20.78
C ASP A 82 7.31 7.17 -20.38
N SER A 83 7.88 7.90 -21.35
CA SER A 83 9.02 8.79 -21.14
C SER A 83 8.72 9.97 -20.22
N LEU A 84 7.49 10.52 -20.26
CA LEU A 84 7.06 11.64 -19.42
C LEU A 84 6.38 11.19 -18.11
N ALA A 85 6.42 9.90 -17.78
CA ALA A 85 5.68 9.38 -16.63
C ALA A 85 6.06 10.05 -15.30
N SER A 86 7.35 10.41 -15.11
CA SER A 86 7.83 11.11 -13.91
C SER A 86 7.29 12.54 -13.85
N GLU A 87 7.25 13.23 -14.99
CA GLU A 87 6.78 14.61 -15.10
C GLU A 87 5.31 14.72 -14.74
N TYR A 88 4.47 13.79 -15.21
CA TYR A 88 3.04 13.78 -14.86
C TYR A 88 2.80 13.60 -13.36
N TRP A 89 3.59 12.76 -12.68
CA TRP A 89 3.49 12.62 -11.24
C TRP A 89 4.01 13.86 -10.50
N ASN A 90 5.11 14.46 -10.95
CA ASN A 90 5.60 15.72 -10.38
C ASN A 90 4.58 16.86 -10.52
N GLU A 91 3.95 17.00 -11.69
CA GLU A 91 2.89 17.99 -11.93
C GLU A 91 1.68 17.71 -11.03
N PHE A 92 1.25 16.44 -10.94
CA PHE A 92 0.15 16.03 -10.08
C PHE A 92 0.38 16.47 -8.63
N TYR A 93 1.55 16.17 -8.05
CA TYR A 93 1.84 16.55 -6.67
C TYR A 93 2.05 18.06 -6.49
N THR A 94 2.53 18.76 -7.52
CA THR A 94 2.63 20.23 -7.51
C THR A 94 1.25 20.89 -7.44
N ILE A 95 0.27 20.38 -8.19
CA ILE A 95 -1.10 20.92 -8.23
C ILE A 95 -1.88 20.58 -6.97
N HIS A 96 -1.70 19.36 -6.45
CA HIS A 96 -2.58 18.80 -5.43
C HIS A 96 -2.04 18.88 -4.01
N GLU A 97 -0.72 18.95 -3.84
CA GLU A 97 -0.04 18.93 -2.54
C GLU A 97 -0.62 17.84 -1.63
N ASN A 98 -0.93 18.16 -0.37
CA ASN A 98 -1.50 17.25 0.61
C ASN A 98 -3.04 17.11 0.55
N ARG A 99 -3.72 17.66 -0.46
CA ARG A 99 -5.17 17.86 -0.42
C ARG A 99 -5.97 16.80 -1.18
N PHE A 100 -5.29 16.01 -2.01
CA PHE A 100 -5.96 15.04 -2.89
C PHE A 100 -6.21 13.69 -2.21
N PHE A 101 -5.17 13.10 -1.61
CA PHE A 101 -5.27 11.81 -0.95
C PHE A 101 -5.73 11.98 0.50
N LYS A 102 -6.67 11.14 0.92
CA LYS A 102 -7.19 11.13 2.29
C LYS A 102 -6.35 10.25 3.21
N ASP A 103 -6.38 10.57 4.50
CA ASP A 103 -5.84 9.74 5.56
C ASP A 103 -6.39 8.33 5.52
N ARG A 104 -5.49 7.34 5.63
CA ARG A 104 -5.78 5.91 5.54
C ARG A 104 -6.27 5.36 6.87
N HIS A 105 -7.43 5.81 7.32
CA HIS A 105 -8.06 5.34 8.56
C HIS A 105 -8.32 3.82 8.60
N TRP A 106 -8.31 3.16 7.44
CA TRP A 106 -8.48 1.71 7.30
C TRP A 106 -7.15 0.94 7.43
N LEU A 107 -6.00 1.62 7.42
CA LEU A 107 -4.67 1.03 7.25
C LEU A 107 -4.44 -0.17 8.18
N PHE A 108 -4.53 0.04 9.50
CA PHE A 108 -4.26 -1.01 10.49
C PHE A 108 -5.37 -2.05 10.63
N THR A 109 -6.56 -1.79 10.08
CA THR A 109 -7.62 -2.80 10.02
C THR A 109 -7.33 -3.81 8.93
N GLU A 110 -6.84 -3.33 7.79
CA GLU A 110 -6.56 -4.11 6.59
C GLU A 110 -5.14 -4.72 6.57
N PHE A 111 -4.20 -4.04 7.24
CA PHE A 111 -2.79 -4.38 7.33
C PHE A 111 -2.30 -4.29 8.79
N PRO A 112 -2.70 -5.23 9.66
CA PRO A 112 -2.30 -5.24 11.06
C PRO A 112 -0.78 -5.39 11.29
N GLU A 113 -0.02 -5.86 10.30
CA GLU A 113 1.44 -6.00 10.34
C GLU A 113 2.16 -4.64 10.41
N LEU A 114 1.44 -3.55 10.11
CA LEU A 114 1.92 -2.18 10.24
C LEU A 114 1.67 -1.61 11.65
N ALA A 115 0.85 -2.28 12.45
CA ALA A 115 0.53 -1.86 13.81
C ALA A 115 1.65 -2.22 14.79
N PRO A 116 1.72 -1.54 15.96
CA PRO A 116 2.71 -1.86 16.99
C PRO A 116 2.58 -3.31 17.47
N HIS A 117 3.71 -3.93 17.81
CA HIS A 117 3.78 -5.26 18.43
C HIS A 117 3.24 -6.45 17.62
N CYS A 118 3.05 -6.31 16.31
CA CYS A 118 2.86 -7.46 15.42
C CYS A 118 4.20 -8.20 15.27
N SER A 119 4.55 -9.03 16.26
CA SER A 119 5.60 -10.04 16.06
C SER A 119 5.06 -11.01 15.02
N LEU A 120 5.72 -11.13 13.87
CA LEU A 120 5.47 -12.24 12.95
C LEU A 120 5.86 -13.50 13.73
N ASN A 121 4.88 -14.12 14.40
CA ASN A 121 5.12 -15.29 15.23
C ASN A 121 5.78 -16.35 14.37
N HIS A 122 7.04 -16.64 14.67
CA HIS A 122 7.70 -17.87 14.29
C HIS A 122 6.88 -18.98 14.97
N GLU A 123 6.03 -19.66 14.20
CA GLU A 123 5.38 -20.88 14.65
C GLU A 123 6.50 -21.89 14.99
N SER A 124 6.87 -21.95 16.26
CA SER A 124 7.67 -23.04 16.78
C SER A 124 6.73 -24.22 16.95
N HIS A 125 6.78 -25.16 16.01
CA HIS A 125 6.16 -26.45 16.19
C HIS A 125 6.65 -27.08 17.50
N PRO A 126 5.76 -27.57 18.37
CA PRO A 126 6.17 -28.27 19.59
C PRO A 126 6.68 -29.65 19.18
N ASN A 127 8.00 -29.79 19.08
CA ASN A 127 8.58 -31.10 18.80
C ASN A 127 8.51 -31.96 20.06
N ALA A 128 7.60 -32.93 20.01
CA ALA A 128 7.62 -34.10 20.84
C ALA A 128 8.95 -34.85 20.64
N ARG A 129 9.62 -35.17 21.75
CA ARG A 129 10.19 -36.50 22.10
C ARG A 129 11.32 -36.30 23.10
N GLY A 130 10.98 -36.49 24.37
CA GLY A 130 11.95 -36.99 25.33
C GLY A 130 12.15 -38.47 25.07
N THR A 131 13.38 -38.88 24.77
CA THR A 131 13.88 -40.19 25.17
C THR A 131 15.39 -40.09 25.37
N ASP A 132 15.77 -40.42 26.60
CA ASP A 132 17.10 -40.60 27.14
C ASP A 132 17.92 -41.64 26.36
N CYS A 133 19.21 -41.37 26.15
CA CYS A 133 20.23 -42.40 26.24
C CYS A 133 21.60 -41.76 26.48
N SER A 134 22.13 -42.07 27.65
CA SER A 134 23.49 -41.81 28.09
C SER A 134 24.44 -42.90 27.58
N GLN A 135 25.61 -42.51 27.03
CA GLN A 135 26.95 -43.00 27.42
C GLN A 135 28.08 -42.52 26.46
N ARG A 136 29.01 -41.76 27.06
CA ARG A 136 30.47 -41.64 26.86
C ARG A 136 31.11 -42.08 25.53
N SER A 137 31.93 -41.21 24.94
CA SER A 137 33.40 -41.37 25.01
C SER A 137 34.14 -40.06 24.74
N SER A 138 35.25 -39.93 25.44
CA SER A 138 36.21 -38.81 25.51
C SER A 138 37.29 -38.88 24.42
N LEU A 139 37.96 -37.74 24.23
CA LEU A 139 39.24 -37.50 23.54
C LEU A 139 39.12 -37.01 22.08
N ASP A 140 39.24 -35.70 21.85
CA ASP A 140 40.53 -35.07 21.54
C ASP A 140 40.35 -33.56 21.34
N GLU A 141 40.84 -32.78 22.31
CA GLU A 141 41.22 -31.38 22.12
C GLU A 141 42.57 -31.35 21.41
N LYS A 142 42.64 -30.68 20.24
CA LYS A 142 43.84 -29.95 19.81
C LYS A 142 43.52 -28.95 18.69
N GLN A 143 43.28 -27.72 19.15
CA GLN A 143 44.04 -26.53 18.73
C GLN A 143 44.01 -26.15 17.25
N TRP A 144 43.09 -25.24 16.90
CA TRP A 144 43.32 -24.16 15.93
C TRP A 144 42.69 -22.87 16.50
N GLN A 145 43.50 -22.09 17.22
CA GLN A 145 43.23 -20.69 17.52
C GLN A 145 44.07 -19.81 16.58
N GLU A 146 43.48 -18.66 16.22
CA GLU A 146 44.05 -17.53 15.47
C GLU A 146 44.16 -17.67 13.94
N SER A 147 43.08 -17.32 13.21
CA SER A 147 42.89 -15.95 12.71
C SER A 147 41.73 -15.91 11.70
N ALA A 148 40.54 -15.53 12.15
CA ALA A 148 39.44 -15.13 11.27
C ALA A 148 38.42 -14.28 12.04
N ALA A 149 38.90 -13.22 12.68
CA ALA A 149 38.06 -12.10 13.04
C ALA A 149 38.47 -10.93 12.14
N LEU A 150 37.96 -10.94 10.90
CA LEU A 150 37.90 -9.72 10.11
C LEU A 150 36.62 -8.97 10.52
N PRO A 151 36.64 -7.63 10.55
CA PRO A 151 35.63 -6.85 11.22
C PRO A 151 34.29 -7.05 10.53
N HIS A 152 33.25 -7.16 11.36
CA HIS A 152 31.89 -6.85 10.96
C HIS A 152 31.92 -5.61 10.07
N ASP A 153 31.58 -5.74 8.79
CA ASP A 153 31.12 -4.61 7.99
C ASP A 153 29.86 -4.12 8.71
N SER A 154 30.00 -3.14 9.60
CA SER A 154 28.87 -2.37 10.07
C SER A 154 28.44 -1.54 8.88
N CYS A 155 27.59 -2.12 8.03
CA CYS A 155 26.96 -1.41 6.94
C CYS A 155 26.15 -0.28 7.57
N ASP A 156 26.72 0.92 7.64
CA ASP A 156 26.05 2.09 8.19
C ASP A 156 25.06 2.59 7.14
N PHE A 157 23.85 2.03 7.16
CA PHE A 157 22.71 2.50 6.38
C PHE A 157 21.64 3.09 7.30
N PRO A 158 20.80 4.02 6.83
CA PRO A 158 19.75 4.63 7.66
C PRO A 158 18.89 3.55 8.30
N GLY A 159 18.71 3.55 9.62
CA GLY A 159 17.92 2.51 10.31
C GLY A 159 18.60 1.15 10.50
N SER A 160 19.93 1.07 10.34
CA SER A 160 20.71 -0.17 10.56
C SER A 160 20.52 -0.76 11.96
N SER A 161 20.34 0.07 12.99
CA SER A 161 20.08 -0.36 14.38
C SER A 161 18.63 -0.81 14.65
N ALA A 162 17.70 -0.58 13.71
CA ALA A 162 16.30 -0.93 13.85
C ALA A 162 16.09 -2.45 13.80
N THR A 163 15.20 -2.96 14.66
CA THR A 163 14.83 -4.37 14.72
C THR A 163 13.68 -4.71 13.77
N TYR A 164 12.86 -3.71 13.42
CA TYR A 164 11.73 -3.84 12.51
C TYR A 164 11.76 -2.73 11.45
N ARG A 165 11.82 -3.11 10.17
CA ARG A 165 11.97 -2.18 9.05
C ARG A 165 10.85 -2.33 8.04
N ILE A 166 10.23 -1.21 7.70
CA ILE A 166 9.14 -1.13 6.72
C ILE A 166 9.61 -0.29 5.53
N LEU A 167 9.28 -0.70 4.32
CA LEU A 167 9.36 0.14 3.12
C LEU A 167 7.95 0.45 2.60
N GLU A 168 7.56 1.72 2.62
CA GLU A 168 6.43 2.22 1.83
C GLU A 168 6.93 2.59 0.42
N VAL A 169 6.47 1.84 -0.57
CA VAL A 169 6.68 2.19 -1.98
C VAL A 169 5.52 3.07 -2.44
N GLY A 170 5.83 4.14 -3.17
CA GLY A 170 4.87 5.17 -3.61
C GLY A 170 4.25 5.94 -2.45
N CYS A 171 5.11 6.59 -1.65
CA CYS A 171 4.69 7.24 -0.41
C CYS A 171 3.81 8.48 -0.62
N GLY A 172 3.82 9.06 -1.83
CA GLY A 172 3.16 10.33 -2.12
C GLY A 172 3.54 11.37 -1.07
N VAL A 173 2.52 12.01 -0.48
CA VAL A 173 2.67 13.03 0.57
C VAL A 173 2.71 12.47 1.99
N GLY A 174 2.84 11.16 2.15
CA GLY A 174 3.05 10.50 3.44
C GLY A 174 1.80 10.01 4.18
N ASN A 175 0.70 9.80 3.47
CA ASN A 175 -0.57 9.34 4.03
C ASN A 175 -0.56 7.90 4.60
N THR A 176 0.56 7.19 4.51
CA THR A 176 0.78 5.89 5.17
C THR A 176 1.93 5.97 6.18
N VAL A 177 3.11 6.47 5.79
CA VAL A 177 4.27 6.62 6.68
C VAL A 177 3.95 7.41 7.96
N PHE A 178 3.27 8.57 7.90
CA PHE A 178 2.99 9.35 9.10
C PHE A 178 2.00 8.64 10.05
N PRO A 179 0.88 8.07 9.57
CA PRO A 179 0.05 7.20 10.42
C PRO A 179 0.81 6.05 11.08
N ILE A 180 1.74 5.39 10.39
CA ILE A 180 2.59 4.33 10.96
C ILE A 180 3.44 4.90 12.10
N LEU A 181 4.19 5.97 11.84
CA LEU A 181 5.10 6.59 12.82
C LEU A 181 4.36 7.14 14.05
N LYS A 182 3.15 7.66 13.85
CA LYS A 182 2.29 8.20 14.93
C LYS A 182 1.68 7.10 15.79
N THR A 183 1.37 5.95 15.21
CA THR A 183 0.71 4.85 15.92
C THR A 183 1.71 3.93 16.60
N ASN A 184 2.90 3.77 16.03
CA ASN A 184 3.97 2.94 16.58
C ASN A 184 5.11 3.82 17.08
N ASN A 185 5.33 3.85 18.40
CA ASN A 185 6.39 4.61 19.05
C ASN A 185 7.59 3.74 19.49
N ASP A 186 7.66 2.50 18.99
CA ASP A 186 8.80 1.61 19.25
C ASP A 186 10.08 2.21 18.65
N THR A 187 11.15 2.28 19.43
CA THR A 187 12.46 2.79 19.01
C THR A 187 13.18 1.82 18.06
N GLY A 188 12.73 0.56 18.00
CA GLY A 188 13.19 -0.44 17.06
C GLY A 188 12.52 -0.36 15.67
N LEU A 189 11.53 0.51 15.47
CA LEU A 189 10.89 0.73 14.17
C LEU A 189 11.68 1.76 13.33
N PHE A 190 11.94 1.41 12.07
CA PHE A 190 12.40 2.36 11.05
C PHE A 190 11.61 2.22 9.75
N VAL A 191 11.18 3.35 9.18
CA VAL A 191 10.34 3.37 7.97
C VAL A 191 11.08 4.03 6.81
N TYR A 192 11.40 3.26 5.79
CA TYR A 192 11.78 3.80 4.49
C TYR A 192 10.52 4.17 3.72
N CYS A 193 10.55 5.27 2.98
CA CYS A 193 9.47 5.66 2.10
C CYS A 193 10.04 6.21 0.79
N CYS A 194 9.53 5.73 -0.34
CA CYS A 194 9.99 6.22 -1.64
C CYS A 194 8.86 6.55 -2.58
N ASP A 195 9.10 7.48 -3.50
CA ASP A 195 8.19 7.79 -4.58
C ASP A 195 9.00 8.04 -5.87
N PHE A 196 8.35 7.82 -7.01
CA PHE A 196 8.92 8.15 -8.30
C PHE A 196 9.02 9.68 -8.48
N SER A 197 8.11 10.43 -7.85
CA SER A 197 8.09 11.89 -7.87
C SER A 197 9.03 12.48 -6.82
N SER A 198 9.98 13.30 -7.27
CA SER A 198 10.80 14.12 -6.38
C SER A 198 9.97 15.14 -5.60
N THR A 199 8.91 15.69 -6.22
CA THR A 199 7.96 16.58 -5.55
C THR A 199 7.25 15.90 -4.38
N ALA A 200 6.82 14.65 -4.55
CA ALA A 200 6.20 13.89 -3.46
C ALA A 200 7.16 13.67 -2.28
N VAL A 201 8.39 13.24 -2.59
CA VAL A 201 9.43 13.02 -1.58
C VAL A 201 9.76 14.31 -0.82
N GLU A 202 9.80 15.45 -1.51
CA GLU A 202 10.02 16.75 -0.86
C GLU A 202 8.86 17.13 0.07
N LEU A 203 7.62 16.88 -0.33
CA LEU A 203 6.44 17.10 0.52
C LEU A 203 6.47 16.22 1.78
N VAL A 204 7.00 15.00 1.70
CA VAL A 204 7.24 14.15 2.88
C VAL A 204 8.33 14.74 3.77
N LYS A 205 9.47 15.14 3.19
CA LYS A 205 10.62 15.67 3.97
C LYS A 205 10.33 17.00 4.65
N THR A 206 9.48 17.84 4.06
CA THR A 206 9.10 19.15 4.59
C THR A 206 7.92 19.07 5.58
N ASN A 207 7.31 17.90 5.74
CA ASN A 207 6.26 17.70 6.72
C ASN A 207 6.83 17.84 8.16
N PRO A 208 6.18 18.59 9.07
CA PRO A 208 6.62 18.69 10.47
C PRO A 208 6.70 17.37 11.24
N GLU A 209 6.01 16.32 10.79
CA GLU A 209 6.05 14.98 11.37
C GLU A 209 7.22 14.12 10.83
N TYR A 210 8.02 14.64 9.89
CA TYR A 210 9.20 13.95 9.37
C TYR A 210 10.33 13.95 10.41
N ASP A 211 10.76 12.75 10.80
CA ASP A 211 11.88 12.54 11.72
C ASP A 211 12.90 11.60 11.08
N SER A 212 14.04 12.15 10.68
CA SER A 212 15.15 11.39 10.06
C SER A 212 15.73 10.27 10.94
N GLN A 213 15.45 10.27 12.24
CA GLN A 213 15.84 9.19 13.14
C GLN A 213 14.90 7.98 13.03
N ARG A 214 13.69 8.18 12.51
CA ARG A 214 12.62 7.18 12.45
C ARG A 214 12.21 6.80 11.04
N CYS A 215 12.46 7.67 10.07
CA CYS A 215 12.19 7.38 8.67
C CYS A 215 13.21 7.98 7.71
N PHE A 216 13.23 7.43 6.49
CA PHE A 216 14.08 7.90 5.41
C PHE A 216 13.32 7.97 4.09
N ALA A 217 13.08 9.19 3.61
CA ALA A 217 12.42 9.45 2.33
C ALA A 217 13.42 9.60 1.17
N PHE A 218 13.19 8.89 0.06
CA PHE A 218 14.08 8.95 -1.11
C PHE A 218 13.32 8.81 -2.44
N VAL A 219 13.87 9.38 -3.51
CA VAL A 219 13.32 9.23 -4.87
C VAL A 219 13.75 7.88 -5.41
N HIS A 220 12.81 7.12 -5.95
CA HIS A 220 13.11 5.81 -6.54
C HIS A 220 12.15 5.48 -7.67
N ASP A 221 12.70 5.15 -8.84
CA ASP A 221 11.95 4.58 -9.95
C ASP A 221 11.97 3.06 -9.86
N LEU A 222 10.80 2.45 -9.59
CA LEU A 222 10.66 1.00 -9.53
C LEU A 222 10.97 0.30 -10.86
N SER A 223 10.87 1.01 -11.98
CA SER A 223 11.11 0.49 -13.33
C SER A 223 12.58 0.53 -13.74
N ASP A 224 13.41 1.31 -13.03
CA ASP A 224 14.85 1.38 -13.24
C ASP A 224 15.53 0.18 -12.57
N ALA A 225 15.97 -0.78 -13.37
CA ALA A 225 16.59 -2.02 -12.92
C ALA A 225 17.96 -1.81 -12.25
N GLU A 226 18.64 -0.71 -12.55
CA GLU A 226 19.98 -0.38 -12.05
C GLU A 226 19.94 0.45 -10.75
N ALA A 227 18.78 0.98 -10.39
CA ALA A 227 18.62 1.75 -9.17
C ALA A 227 18.88 0.90 -7.92
N ASN A 228 19.64 1.43 -6.98
CA ASN A 228 19.90 0.77 -5.70
C ASN A 228 18.94 1.27 -4.62
N TYR A 229 18.55 0.38 -3.72
CA TYR A 229 17.82 0.77 -2.52
C TYR A 229 18.82 1.20 -1.42
N PRO A 230 18.47 2.17 -0.56
CA PRO A 230 19.32 2.62 0.55
C PRO A 230 19.30 1.63 1.73
N VAL A 231 19.13 0.35 1.44
CA VAL A 231 19.01 -0.75 2.41
C VAL A 231 19.46 -2.06 1.74
N PRO A 232 20.18 -2.96 2.44
CA PRO A 232 20.63 -4.22 1.85
C PRO A 232 19.50 -5.20 1.55
N ASP A 233 19.76 -6.19 0.70
CA ASP A 233 18.88 -7.35 0.51
C ASP A 233 18.63 -8.07 1.84
N GLY A 234 17.47 -8.71 2.01
CA GLY A 234 17.18 -9.53 3.18
C GLY A 234 17.06 -8.76 4.50
N SER A 235 16.64 -7.50 4.47
CA SER A 235 16.72 -6.58 5.62
C SER A 235 15.39 -5.96 6.05
N LEU A 236 14.35 -6.06 5.21
CA LEU A 236 13.01 -5.52 5.45
C LEU A 236 12.05 -6.58 6.00
N ASP A 237 11.24 -6.20 6.98
CA ASP A 237 10.20 -7.04 7.54
C ASP A 237 8.89 -6.91 6.74
N VAL A 238 8.59 -5.68 6.28
CA VAL A 238 7.37 -5.38 5.54
C VAL A 238 7.67 -4.46 4.35
N ILE A 239 7.07 -4.75 3.21
CA ILE A 239 6.98 -3.83 2.06
C ILE A 239 5.51 -3.56 1.78
N VAL A 240 5.15 -2.29 1.60
CA VAL A 240 3.77 -1.84 1.36
C VAL A 240 3.67 -1.15 0.00
N LEU A 241 2.70 -1.57 -0.81
CA LEU A 241 2.34 -0.96 -2.10
C LEU A 241 0.86 -0.60 -2.09
N ILE A 242 0.52 0.68 -1.93
CA ILE A 242 -0.88 1.15 -1.93
C ILE A 242 -1.10 2.09 -3.13
N PHE A 243 -1.80 1.61 -4.16
CA PHE A 243 -2.06 2.32 -5.42
C PHE A 243 -0.81 2.72 -6.20
N VAL A 244 0.15 1.79 -6.32
CA VAL A 244 1.47 2.06 -6.91
C VAL A 244 1.77 1.15 -8.07
N LEU A 245 1.53 -0.15 -7.92
CA LEU A 245 1.84 -1.11 -8.97
C LEU A 245 1.01 -0.80 -10.22
N SER A 246 -0.23 -0.33 -10.06
CA SER A 246 -1.06 0.12 -11.19
C SER A 246 -0.47 1.30 -11.98
N ALA A 247 0.43 2.11 -11.41
CA ALA A 247 1.04 3.22 -12.13
C ALA A 247 2.21 2.80 -13.03
N LEU A 248 2.71 1.57 -12.85
CA LEU A 248 3.81 1.00 -13.63
C LEU A 248 3.29 0.42 -14.96
N HIS A 249 4.16 0.45 -15.96
CA HIS A 249 3.93 -0.29 -17.19
C HIS A 249 3.90 -1.82 -16.88
N PRO A 250 2.92 -2.59 -17.40
CA PRO A 250 2.78 -4.02 -17.08
C PRO A 250 4.05 -4.86 -17.27
N SER A 251 4.82 -4.59 -18.34
CA SER A 251 6.09 -5.30 -18.61
C SER A 251 7.19 -5.08 -17.57
N LYS A 252 7.05 -4.09 -16.68
CA LYS A 252 8.01 -3.78 -15.63
C LYS A 252 7.62 -4.37 -14.27
N MET A 253 6.35 -4.72 -14.08
CA MET A 253 5.79 -5.10 -12.77
C MET A 253 6.50 -6.31 -12.16
N LEU A 254 6.69 -7.39 -12.92
CA LEU A 254 7.35 -8.60 -12.43
C LEU A 254 8.77 -8.30 -11.93
N THR A 255 9.59 -7.64 -12.76
CA THR A 255 10.97 -7.27 -12.38
C THR A 255 11.00 -6.39 -11.14
N SER A 256 10.08 -5.42 -11.02
CA SER A 256 9.97 -4.58 -9.83
C SER A 256 9.62 -5.39 -8.57
N ILE A 257 8.66 -6.32 -8.67
CA ILE A 257 8.27 -7.19 -7.54
C ILE A 257 9.42 -8.12 -7.15
N CYS A 258 10.12 -8.74 -8.11
CA CYS A 258 11.29 -9.58 -7.84
C CYS A 258 12.38 -8.81 -7.06
N ARG A 259 12.63 -7.55 -7.42
CA ARG A 259 13.59 -6.69 -6.71
C ARG A 259 13.13 -6.36 -5.30
N LEU A 260 11.86 -6.01 -5.11
CA LEU A 260 11.30 -5.78 -3.77
C LEU A 260 11.34 -7.06 -2.91
N ALA A 261 11.03 -8.23 -3.49
CA ALA A 261 11.09 -9.52 -2.80
C ALA A 261 12.50 -9.86 -2.29
N ARG A 262 13.56 -9.43 -2.98
CA ARG A 262 14.95 -9.59 -2.51
C ARG A 262 15.23 -8.82 -1.23
N LEU A 263 14.64 -7.64 -1.06
CA LEU A 263 14.82 -6.81 0.14
C LEU A 263 14.16 -7.40 1.39
N LEU A 264 13.13 -8.24 1.24
CA LEU A 264 12.47 -8.89 2.39
C LEU A 264 13.40 -9.90 3.07
N LYS A 265 13.38 -9.94 4.40
CA LYS A 265 13.90 -11.05 5.21
C LYS A 265 13.10 -12.33 4.90
N PRO A 266 13.67 -13.53 5.14
CA PRO A 266 12.86 -14.75 5.22
C PRO A 266 11.71 -14.56 6.22
N GLY A 267 10.49 -14.94 5.84
CA GLY A 267 9.26 -14.68 6.61
C GLY A 267 8.70 -13.26 6.49
N GLY A 268 9.42 -12.31 5.89
CA GLY A 268 8.95 -10.95 5.63
C GLY A 268 7.76 -10.91 4.67
N VAL A 269 6.96 -9.85 4.72
CA VAL A 269 5.68 -9.78 3.99
C VAL A 269 5.58 -8.58 3.06
N MET A 270 4.99 -8.80 1.90
CA MET A 270 4.59 -7.77 0.96
C MET A 270 3.08 -7.57 1.01
N LEU A 271 2.66 -6.33 1.24
CA LEU A 271 1.28 -5.91 1.37
C LEU A 271 0.92 -5.04 0.18
N LEU A 272 -0.14 -5.38 -0.53
CA LEU A 272 -0.59 -4.61 -1.69
C LEU A 272 -2.07 -4.28 -1.60
N ARG A 273 -2.43 -3.04 -1.95
CA ARG A 273 -3.80 -2.63 -2.26
C ARG A 273 -3.81 -1.81 -3.53
N ASP A 274 -4.54 -2.25 -4.55
CA ASP A 274 -4.59 -1.55 -5.83
C ASP A 274 -5.98 -1.65 -6.51
N TYR A 275 -6.13 -1.08 -7.70
CA TYR A 275 -7.38 -1.07 -8.45
C TYR A 275 -7.72 -2.44 -9.03
N GLY A 276 -8.95 -2.91 -8.78
CA GLY A 276 -9.47 -4.15 -9.35
C GLY A 276 -10.15 -3.94 -10.69
N ARG A 277 -10.14 -4.98 -11.51
CA ARG A 277 -10.86 -5.11 -12.79
C ARG A 277 -12.33 -4.73 -12.57
N TYR A 278 -12.86 -3.98 -13.54
CA TYR A 278 -14.24 -3.45 -13.54
C TYR A 278 -14.55 -2.40 -12.47
N ASP A 279 -13.55 -1.85 -11.76
CA ASP A 279 -13.77 -0.63 -10.97
C ASP A 279 -14.41 0.45 -11.84
N MET A 280 -15.31 1.24 -11.25
CA MET A 280 -16.00 2.31 -11.97
C MET A 280 -15.03 3.27 -12.69
N ALA A 281 -13.82 3.50 -12.18
CA ALA A 281 -12.81 4.28 -12.87
C ALA A 281 -12.41 3.65 -14.23
N GLN A 282 -12.25 2.32 -14.29
CA GLN A 282 -11.98 1.59 -15.53
C GLN A 282 -13.11 1.77 -16.53
N LEU A 283 -14.35 1.57 -16.07
CA LEU A 283 -15.54 1.58 -16.93
C LEU A 283 -15.84 2.96 -17.53
N ARG A 284 -15.35 4.03 -16.89
CA ARG A 284 -15.57 5.43 -17.31
C ARG A 284 -14.53 5.95 -18.30
N PHE A 285 -13.47 5.19 -18.60
CA PHE A 285 -12.56 5.60 -19.66
C PHE A 285 -13.29 5.75 -20.99
N LYS A 286 -12.77 6.66 -21.81
CA LYS A 286 -13.24 6.92 -23.16
C LYS A 286 -12.17 6.46 -24.15
N LYS A 287 -12.54 6.35 -25.42
CA LYS A 287 -11.59 6.11 -26.52
C LYS A 287 -10.42 7.10 -26.47
N GLY A 288 -9.23 6.63 -26.88
CA GLY A 288 -8.01 7.44 -26.86
C GLY A 288 -7.35 7.58 -25.49
N ARG A 289 -7.63 6.66 -24.56
CA ARG A 289 -7.01 6.62 -23.22
C ARG A 289 -6.32 5.30 -22.91
N CYS A 290 -6.46 4.29 -23.75
CA CYS A 290 -5.85 2.98 -23.56
C CYS A 290 -4.40 3.02 -24.05
N LEU A 291 -3.47 2.58 -23.20
CA LEU A 291 -2.06 2.40 -23.54
C LEU A 291 -1.83 0.96 -24.00
N SER A 292 -2.30 0.01 -23.21
CA SER A 292 -2.34 -1.42 -23.52
C SER A 292 -3.55 -2.05 -22.82
N GLU A 293 -3.78 -3.35 -23.02
CA GLU A 293 -4.95 -4.01 -22.43
C GLU A 293 -5.02 -3.71 -20.92
N ASN A 294 -6.14 -3.12 -20.49
CA ASN A 294 -6.39 -2.77 -19.09
C ASN A 294 -5.46 -1.71 -18.47
N PHE A 295 -4.58 -1.10 -19.27
CA PHE A 295 -3.69 -0.02 -18.87
C PHE A 295 -4.10 1.28 -19.54
N TYR A 296 -4.36 2.32 -18.75
CA TYR A 296 -4.92 3.57 -19.26
C TYR A 296 -4.18 4.79 -18.74
N VAL A 297 -4.25 5.87 -19.52
CA VAL A 297 -3.82 7.20 -19.10
C VAL A 297 -5.00 8.04 -18.62
N ARG A 298 -4.83 8.74 -17.51
CA ARG A 298 -5.79 9.63 -16.89
C ARG A 298 -5.77 11.03 -17.53
N GLY A 299 -6.66 11.90 -17.06
CA GLY A 299 -6.77 13.27 -17.58
C GLY A 299 -5.54 14.15 -17.29
N ASP A 300 -4.81 13.83 -16.22
CA ASP A 300 -3.58 14.48 -15.75
C ASP A 300 -2.29 13.82 -16.31
N GLY A 301 -2.43 12.87 -17.24
CA GLY A 301 -1.29 12.14 -17.82
C GLY A 301 -0.75 10.99 -16.96
N THR A 302 -1.17 10.87 -15.69
CA THR A 302 -0.80 9.72 -14.86
C THR A 302 -1.46 8.43 -15.38
N ARG A 303 -0.87 7.27 -15.06
CA ARG A 303 -1.27 5.98 -15.63
C ARG A 303 -1.90 5.08 -14.58
N VAL A 304 -2.73 4.14 -15.02
CA VAL A 304 -3.40 3.18 -14.15
C VAL A 304 -3.70 1.87 -14.88
N TYR A 305 -3.23 0.77 -14.30
CA TYR A 305 -3.62 -0.60 -14.59
C TYR A 305 -4.75 -1.05 -13.65
N PHE A 306 -5.60 -1.95 -14.13
CA PHE A 306 -6.62 -2.59 -13.30
C PHE A 306 -6.34 -4.09 -13.25
N PHE A 307 -6.29 -4.66 -12.05
CA PHE A 307 -5.86 -6.03 -11.84
C PHE A 307 -7.01 -7.00 -11.62
N THR A 308 -6.81 -8.25 -12.01
CA THR A 308 -7.52 -9.41 -11.50
C THR A 308 -6.71 -10.05 -10.37
N GLN A 309 -7.33 -10.95 -9.60
CA GLN A 309 -6.62 -11.65 -8.53
C GLN A 309 -5.56 -12.59 -9.07
N ASP A 310 -5.83 -13.21 -10.23
CA ASP A 310 -4.95 -14.20 -10.84
C ASP A 310 -3.69 -13.55 -11.39
N GLU A 311 -3.80 -12.41 -12.08
CA GLU A 311 -2.63 -11.63 -12.54
C GLU A 311 -1.69 -11.28 -11.36
N LEU A 312 -2.25 -10.81 -10.24
CA LEU A 312 -1.43 -10.52 -9.05
C LEU A 312 -0.92 -11.81 -8.40
N HIS A 313 -1.67 -12.91 -8.45
CA HIS A 313 -1.19 -14.18 -7.92
C HIS A 313 0.05 -14.68 -8.68
N GLU A 314 -0.02 -14.65 -10.00
CA GLU A 314 1.07 -15.05 -10.89
C GLU A 314 2.32 -14.18 -10.65
N LEU A 315 2.18 -12.85 -10.67
CA LEU A 315 3.28 -11.92 -10.45
C LEU A 315 4.03 -12.16 -9.13
N PHE A 316 3.29 -12.41 -8.05
CA PHE A 316 3.89 -12.60 -6.72
C PHE A 316 4.50 -14.01 -6.55
N VAL A 317 3.88 -15.05 -7.10
CA VAL A 317 4.43 -16.41 -7.06
C VAL A 317 5.68 -16.53 -7.93
N GLU A 318 5.68 -15.92 -9.11
CA GLU A 318 6.85 -15.88 -10.00
C GLU A 318 8.01 -15.11 -9.37
N ALA A 319 7.72 -14.12 -8.53
CA ALA A 319 8.71 -13.43 -7.69
C ALA A 319 9.18 -14.25 -6.46
N GLY A 320 8.74 -15.50 -6.32
CA GLY A 320 9.14 -16.40 -5.24
C GLY A 320 8.45 -16.14 -3.90
N LEU A 321 7.28 -15.49 -3.90
CA LEU A 321 6.51 -15.22 -2.69
C LEU A 321 5.31 -16.17 -2.55
N GLU A 322 5.00 -16.55 -1.31
CA GLU A 322 3.88 -17.43 -0.97
C GLU A 322 2.62 -16.62 -0.66
N LYS A 323 1.48 -17.05 -1.20
CA LYS A 323 0.18 -16.42 -0.96
C LYS A 323 -0.25 -16.61 0.49
N VAL A 324 -0.45 -15.50 1.20
CA VAL A 324 -1.10 -15.49 2.52
C VAL A 324 -2.56 -15.05 2.38
N GLN A 325 -2.81 -14.02 1.58
CA GLN A 325 -4.13 -13.47 1.30
C GLN A 325 -4.17 -12.88 -0.10
N ASN A 326 -5.27 -13.08 -0.82
CA ASN A 326 -5.57 -12.42 -2.10
C ASN A 326 -7.09 -12.25 -2.16
N LEU A 327 -7.58 -11.01 -2.03
CA LEU A 327 -9.01 -10.68 -1.92
C LEU A 327 -9.42 -9.61 -2.93
N VAL A 328 -10.64 -9.70 -3.46
CA VAL A 328 -11.33 -8.59 -4.13
C VAL A 328 -12.27 -7.91 -3.14
N ASP A 329 -12.10 -6.60 -2.98
CA ASP A 329 -12.97 -5.75 -2.19
C ASP A 329 -13.93 -4.98 -3.12
N ARG A 330 -15.18 -5.45 -3.19
CA ARG A 330 -16.26 -4.83 -3.96
C ARG A 330 -17.14 -3.99 -3.03
N ARG A 331 -17.22 -2.68 -3.30
CA ARG A 331 -18.05 -1.74 -2.52
C ARG A 331 -18.99 -0.94 -3.39
N LEU A 332 -20.18 -0.68 -2.88
CA LEU A 332 -21.07 0.32 -3.46
C LEU A 332 -20.97 1.61 -2.63
N GLN A 333 -20.33 2.62 -3.18
CA GLN A 333 -20.30 3.96 -2.59
C GLN A 333 -21.45 4.80 -3.13
N VAL A 334 -22.01 5.67 -2.28
CA VAL A 334 -23.07 6.59 -2.70
C VAL A 334 -22.68 8.04 -2.45
N ASN A 335 -22.91 8.88 -3.46
CA ASN A 335 -22.96 10.32 -3.30
C ASN A 335 -24.41 10.73 -3.14
N ARG A 336 -24.84 10.97 -1.89
CA ARG A 336 -26.23 11.36 -1.58
C ARG A 336 -26.63 12.69 -2.19
N GLY A 337 -25.72 13.67 -2.21
CA GLY A 337 -25.99 14.99 -2.76
C GLY A 337 -26.26 14.98 -4.27
N LYS A 338 -25.66 14.02 -4.99
CA LYS A 338 -25.86 13.84 -6.44
C LYS A 338 -26.75 12.64 -6.80
N GLN A 339 -27.22 11.88 -5.81
CA GLN A 339 -27.92 10.61 -6.00
C GLN A 339 -27.18 9.64 -6.94
N LEU A 340 -25.84 9.57 -6.81
CA LEU A 340 -24.99 8.72 -7.65
C LEU A 340 -24.50 7.51 -6.87
N THR A 341 -24.64 6.33 -7.46
CA THR A 341 -24.00 5.09 -7.04
C THR A 341 -22.66 4.91 -7.76
N MET A 342 -21.68 4.36 -7.05
CA MET A 342 -20.32 4.15 -7.53
C MET A 342 -19.84 2.78 -7.09
N TYR A 343 -19.80 1.83 -8.02
CA TYR A 343 -19.24 0.51 -7.76
C TYR A 343 -17.72 0.58 -7.80
N ARG A 344 -17.10 0.28 -6.67
CA ARG A 344 -15.66 0.32 -6.51
C ARG A 344 -15.12 -1.08 -6.33
N VAL A 345 -14.02 -1.36 -6.99
CA VAL A 345 -13.35 -2.65 -6.94
C VAL A 345 -11.88 -2.41 -6.64
N TRP A 346 -11.41 -3.00 -5.55
CA TRP A 346 -10.01 -3.02 -5.18
C TRP A 346 -9.54 -4.46 -5.04
N ILE A 347 -8.25 -4.67 -5.22
CA ILE A 347 -7.61 -5.94 -4.84
C ILE A 347 -6.69 -5.67 -3.67
N GLN A 348 -6.68 -6.60 -2.71
CA GLN A 348 -5.86 -6.55 -1.53
C GLN A 348 -5.14 -7.89 -1.34
N CYS A 349 -3.83 -7.81 -1.29
CA CYS A 349 -2.93 -8.95 -1.31
C CYS A 349 -1.96 -8.90 -0.13
N LYS A 350 -1.66 -10.07 0.43
CA LYS A 350 -0.56 -10.31 1.35
C LYS A 350 0.19 -11.54 0.87
N TYR A 351 1.47 -11.37 0.64
CA TYR A 351 2.38 -12.44 0.25
C TYR A 351 3.59 -12.44 1.17
N ARG A 352 4.14 -13.63 1.42
CA ARG A 352 5.25 -13.83 2.35
C ARG A 352 6.45 -14.39 1.62
N LYS A 353 7.65 -13.92 1.95
CA LYS A 353 8.88 -14.56 1.51
C LYS A 353 9.08 -15.86 2.30
N PRO A 354 9.32 -17.01 1.64
CA PRO A 354 9.61 -18.27 2.33
C PRO A 354 10.71 -18.11 3.40
N SER A 355 10.60 -18.88 4.48
CA SER A 355 11.53 -18.89 5.62
C SER A 355 12.87 -19.54 5.31
#